data_AF-A0A1F9YSM5-F1
#
_entry.id   AF-A0A1F9YSM5-F1
#
_cell.length_a   1.000
_cell.length_b   1.000
_cell.length_c   1.000
_cell.angle_alpha   90.00
_cell.angle_beta   90.00
_cell.angle_gamma   90.00
#
_symmetry.space_group_name_H-M   'P 1'
#
loop_
_entity.id
_entity.type
_entity.pdbx_description
1 polymer ?
#
loop_
_entity_poly.entity_id
_entity_poly.type
_entity_poly.pdbx_seq_one_letter_code
_entity_poly.pdbx_strand_id
1 'polypeptide(L)'
;MNGAKQERVYCPVCLARFRLAEGWKQGDIVVCPICGQTLRLERTADGWAGARPEKGTEKEIRQRADQYAALKGYVFNEMKEELIQGLLGKNRRFGDFYCPCRMEHVGEYQCPCKPTRGGDVERNGKCYCGLFWKKA
;
A
#
# COMPACT_ATOMS: atom_id res chain seq x y z
N MET A 1 -33.36 -2.54 13.75
CA MET A 1 -32.13 -1.86 14.22
C MET A 1 -31.12 -2.93 14.60
N ASN A 2 -30.12 -3.22 13.75
CA ASN A 2 -28.98 -4.06 14.14
C ASN A 2 -27.73 -3.43 13.52
N GLY A 3 -27.29 -2.33 14.16
CA GLY A 3 -26.04 -1.67 13.83
C GLY A 3 -24.87 -2.48 14.34
N ALA A 4 -24.57 -3.60 13.69
CA ALA A 4 -23.29 -4.26 13.86
C ALA A 4 -22.22 -3.20 13.57
N LYS A 5 -21.49 -2.79 14.62
CA LYS A 5 -20.35 -1.88 14.51
C LYS A 5 -19.38 -2.57 13.55
N GLN A 6 -19.40 -2.20 12.27
CA GLN A 6 -18.49 -2.73 11.28
C GLN A 6 -17.09 -2.25 11.67
N GLU A 7 -16.34 -3.12 12.34
CA GLU A 7 -15.01 -2.85 12.84
C GLU A 7 -14.10 -2.43 11.67
N ARG A 8 -13.22 -1.46 11.93
CA ARG A 8 -12.30 -0.93 10.92
C ARG A 8 -10.87 -1.34 11.25
N VAL A 9 -10.14 -1.77 10.23
CA VAL A 9 -8.72 -2.13 10.33
C VAL A 9 -7.86 -0.93 9.94
N TYR A 10 -6.91 -0.57 10.78
CA TYR A 10 -5.89 0.42 10.48
C TYR A 10 -4.75 -0.18 9.64
N CYS A 11 -4.40 0.45 8.53
CA CYS A 11 -3.22 0.10 7.74
C CYS A 11 -2.05 1.05 8.09
N PRO A 12 -0.89 0.54 8.57
CA PRO A 12 0.25 1.38 8.92
C PRO A 12 1.00 1.96 7.72
N VAL A 13 0.68 1.55 6.49
CA VAL A 13 1.32 2.04 5.26
C VAL A 13 0.55 3.23 4.68
N CYS A 14 -0.74 3.06 4.46
CA CYS A 14 -1.56 4.10 3.84
C CYS A 14 -2.21 5.05 4.86
N LEU A 15 -2.05 4.73 6.15
CA LEU A 15 -2.58 5.42 7.33
C LEU A 15 -4.11 5.48 7.39
N ALA A 16 -4.79 4.72 6.52
CA ALA A 16 -6.24 4.70 6.45
C ALA A 16 -6.83 3.59 7.34
N ARG A 17 -8.06 3.82 7.79
CA ARG A 17 -8.93 2.81 8.39
C ARG A 17 -9.94 2.33 7.35
N PHE A 18 -9.93 1.04 7.04
CA PHE A 18 -10.82 0.43 6.05
C PHE A 18 -11.68 -0.67 6.66
N ARG A 19 -12.75 -1.06 5.95
CA ARG A 19 -13.63 -2.16 6.32
C ARG A 19 -13.27 -3.40 5.52
N LEU A 20 -13.41 -4.56 6.13
CA LEU A 20 -13.34 -5.86 5.49
C LEU A 20 -14.74 -6.46 5.41
N ALA A 21 -14.95 -7.42 4.50
CA ALA A 21 -16.12 -8.30 4.55
C ALA A 21 -16.17 -9.04 5.90
N GLU A 22 -17.31 -9.60 6.30
CA GLU A 22 -17.44 -10.26 7.61
C GLU A 22 -16.61 -11.56 7.71
N GLY A 23 -16.35 -12.04 8.93
CA GLY A 23 -15.77 -13.37 9.18
C GLY A 23 -14.25 -13.46 9.34
N TRP A 24 -13.54 -12.34 9.47
CA TRP A 24 -12.09 -12.33 9.76
C TRP A 24 -11.80 -12.40 11.26
N LYS A 25 -10.61 -12.90 11.60
CA LYS A 25 -10.12 -13.10 12.97
C LYS A 25 -8.66 -12.67 13.12
N GLN A 26 -8.20 -12.65 14.36
CA GLN A 26 -6.79 -12.37 14.68
C GLN A 26 -5.86 -13.37 13.99
N GLY A 27 -4.78 -12.85 13.42
CA GLY A 27 -3.80 -13.61 12.66
C GLY A 27 -4.14 -13.80 11.18
N ASP A 28 -5.37 -13.51 10.74
CA ASP A 28 -5.73 -13.63 9.32
C ASP A 28 -4.87 -12.70 8.45
N ILE A 29 -4.52 -13.20 7.26
CA ILE A 29 -3.78 -12.44 6.25
C ILE A 29 -4.78 -11.82 5.28
N VAL A 30 -4.75 -10.50 5.16
CA VAL A 30 -5.63 -9.72 4.29
C VAL A 30 -4.85 -8.73 3.44
N VAL A 31 -5.43 -8.27 2.35
CA VAL A 31 -4.85 -7.20 1.52
C VAL A 31 -5.59 -5.91 1.80
N CYS A 32 -4.85 -4.83 2.08
CA CYS A 32 -5.41 -3.50 2.23
C CYS A 32 -6.02 -3.04 0.89
N PRO A 33 -7.34 -2.78 0.81
CA PRO A 33 -8.01 -2.45 -0.45
C PRO A 33 -7.64 -1.05 -0.97
N ILE A 34 -6.94 -0.25 -0.16
CA ILE A 34 -6.56 1.14 -0.50
C ILE A 34 -5.16 1.21 -1.13
N CYS A 35 -4.21 0.42 -0.63
CA CYS A 35 -2.81 0.51 -1.05
C CYS A 35 -2.19 -0.82 -1.47
N GLY A 36 -2.93 -1.92 -1.43
CA GLY A 36 -2.43 -3.25 -1.78
C GLY A 36 -1.49 -3.87 -0.76
N GLN A 37 -1.26 -3.28 0.43
CA GLN A 37 -0.37 -3.89 1.42
C GLN A 37 -0.97 -5.19 1.97
N THR A 38 -0.19 -6.27 2.01
CA THR A 38 -0.52 -7.49 2.76
C THR A 38 -0.35 -7.24 4.27
N LEU A 39 -1.39 -7.54 5.04
CA LEU A 39 -1.49 -7.27 6.47
C LEU A 39 -1.89 -8.54 7.21
N ARG A 40 -1.24 -8.78 8.35
CA ARG A 40 -1.70 -9.74 9.37
C ARG A 40 -2.54 -9.00 10.39
N LEU A 41 -3.78 -9.43 10.60
CA LEU A 41 -4.70 -8.75 11.51
C LEU A 41 -4.31 -8.97 12.97
N GLU A 42 -4.19 -7.88 13.72
CA GLU A 42 -3.90 -7.87 15.15
C GLU A 42 -4.90 -6.98 15.88
N ARG A 43 -5.35 -7.46 17.04
CA ARG A 43 -6.19 -6.70 17.95
C ARG A 43 -5.32 -5.88 18.88
N THR A 44 -5.54 -4.57 18.92
CA THR A 44 -4.83 -3.59 19.73
C THR A 44 -5.80 -2.90 20.70
N ALA A 45 -5.27 -2.07 21.59
CA ALA A 45 -6.10 -1.24 22.47
C ALA A 45 -7.02 -0.28 21.69
N ASP A 46 -6.60 0.16 20.50
CA ASP A 46 -7.30 1.12 19.63
C ASP A 46 -8.15 0.44 18.53
N GLY A 47 -8.46 -0.85 18.70
CA GLY A 47 -9.22 -1.66 17.76
C GLY A 47 -8.36 -2.59 16.92
N TRP A 48 -8.61 -2.66 15.61
CA TRP A 48 -7.87 -3.56 14.72
C TRP A 48 -6.80 -2.84 13.93
N ALA A 49 -5.61 -3.44 13.86
CA ALA A 49 -4.49 -2.95 13.07
C ALA A 49 -3.90 -4.08 12.24
N GLY A 50 -3.34 -3.73 11.09
CA GLY A 50 -2.58 -4.67 10.27
C GLY A 50 -1.09 -4.59 10.59
N ALA A 51 -0.50 -5.71 11.02
CA ALA A 51 0.94 -5.89 11.04
C ALA A 51 1.48 -6.22 9.64
N ARG A 52 2.71 -5.80 9.35
CA ARG A 52 3.38 -6.08 8.06
C ARG A 52 4.27 -7.32 8.22
N PRO A 53 3.85 -8.49 7.71
CA PRO A 53 4.58 -9.75 7.96
C PRO A 53 5.99 -9.76 7.34
N GLU A 54 6.17 -9.08 6.22
CA GLU A 54 7.41 -9.08 5.42
C GLU A 54 8.12 -7.71 5.47
N LYS A 55 7.97 -6.98 6.59
CA LYS A 55 8.34 -5.55 6.69
C LYS A 55 9.78 -5.29 6.21
N GLY A 56 9.92 -4.39 5.24
CA GLY A 56 11.20 -3.90 4.71
C GLY A 56 11.88 -4.81 3.71
N THR A 57 11.31 -5.98 3.41
CA THR A 57 11.86 -6.91 2.43
C THR A 57 11.51 -6.52 1.00
N GLU A 58 12.29 -7.01 0.05
CA GLU A 58 11.96 -6.90 -1.37
C GLU A 58 10.63 -7.56 -1.73
N LYS A 59 10.34 -8.71 -1.11
CA LYS A 59 9.08 -9.42 -1.26
C LYS A 59 7.89 -8.54 -0.90
N GLU A 60 7.97 -7.78 0.19
CA GLU A 60 6.89 -6.87 0.59
C GLU A 60 6.60 -5.81 -0.47
N ILE A 61 7.62 -5.09 -0.96
CA ILE A 61 7.37 -3.99 -1.89
C ILE A 61 6.89 -4.48 -3.25
N ARG A 62 7.42 -5.62 -3.73
CA ARG A 62 6.96 -6.24 -4.98
C ARG A 62 5.51 -6.68 -4.87
N GLN A 63 5.16 -7.44 -3.83
CA GLN A 63 3.78 -7.88 -3.60
C GLN A 63 2.82 -6.69 -3.48
N ARG A 64 3.19 -5.66 -2.71
CA ARG A 64 2.34 -4.48 -2.57
C ARG A 64 2.14 -3.75 -3.89
N ALA A 65 3.20 -3.58 -4.68
CA ALA A 65 3.10 -2.94 -5.99
C ALA A 65 2.19 -3.74 -6.92
N ASP A 66 2.39 -5.05 -7.02
CA ASP A 66 1.59 -5.94 -7.87
C ASP A 66 0.12 -5.99 -7.42
N GLN A 67 -0.15 -6.11 -6.12
CA GLN A 67 -1.49 -6.08 -5.53
C GLN A 67 -2.18 -4.74 -5.81
N TYR A 68 -1.49 -3.61 -5.63
CA TYR A 68 -2.07 -2.30 -5.93
C TYR A 68 -2.36 -2.12 -7.43
N ALA A 69 -1.46 -2.58 -8.31
CA ALA A 69 -1.70 -2.55 -9.74
C ALA A 69 -2.92 -3.40 -10.12
N ALA A 70 -3.04 -4.62 -9.59
CA ALA A 70 -4.19 -5.49 -9.80
C ALA A 70 -5.50 -4.86 -9.31
N LEU A 71 -5.51 -4.29 -8.09
CA LEU A 71 -6.69 -3.62 -7.50
C LEU A 71 -7.19 -2.45 -8.35
N LYS A 72 -6.29 -1.78 -9.07
CA LYS A 72 -6.61 -0.57 -9.85
C LYS A 72 -6.67 -0.83 -11.35
N GLY A 73 -6.38 -2.03 -11.82
CA GLY A 73 -6.27 -2.34 -13.24
C GLY A 73 -5.11 -1.61 -13.93
N TYR A 74 -4.03 -1.33 -13.19
CA TYR A 74 -2.83 -0.68 -13.72
C TYR A 74 -1.83 -1.71 -14.27
N VAL A 75 -0.94 -1.23 -15.12
CA VAL A 75 0.20 -1.96 -15.67
C VAL A 75 1.51 -1.29 -15.27
N PHE A 76 2.63 -2.00 -15.48
CA PHE A 76 3.97 -1.47 -15.29
C PHE A 76 4.65 -1.28 -16.65
N ASN A 77 5.66 -0.41 -16.72
CA ASN A 77 6.54 -0.29 -17.87
C ASN A 77 7.92 -0.92 -17.59
N GLU A 78 8.85 -0.77 -18.53
CA GLU A 78 10.24 -1.26 -18.46
C GLU A 78 11.02 -0.75 -17.23
N MET A 79 10.64 0.42 -16.70
CA MET A 79 11.29 1.03 -15.53
C MET A 79 10.90 0.39 -14.19
N LYS A 80 10.03 -0.63 -14.18
CA LYS A 80 9.53 -1.27 -12.95
C LYS A 80 10.66 -1.65 -11.99
N GLU A 81 11.68 -2.32 -12.51
CA GLU A 81 12.74 -2.88 -11.68
C GLU A 81 13.59 -1.77 -11.03
N GLU A 82 14.00 -0.78 -11.81
CA GLU A 82 14.77 0.36 -11.32
C GLU A 82 14.02 1.15 -10.24
N LEU A 83 12.70 1.33 -10.42
CA LEU A 83 11.86 2.00 -9.44
C LEU A 83 11.69 1.17 -8.15
N ILE A 84 11.59 -0.16 -8.24
CA ILE A 84 11.61 -1.05 -7.08
C ILE A 84 12.94 -0.95 -6.34
N GLN A 85 14.07 -0.93 -7.04
CA GLN A 85 15.39 -0.72 -6.43
C GLN A 85 15.51 0.64 -5.74
N GLY A 86 14.93 1.70 -6.33
CA GLY A 86 14.83 3.02 -5.71
C GLY A 86 14.04 3.00 -4.40
N LEU A 87 12.92 2.26 -4.37
CA LEU A 87 12.10 2.08 -3.16
C LEU A 87 12.85 1.30 -2.08
N LEU A 88 13.55 0.22 -2.44
CA LEU A 88 14.42 -0.54 -1.54
C LEU A 88 15.53 0.34 -0.96
N GLY A 89 16.15 1.19 -1.78
CA GLY A 89 17.16 2.14 -1.33
C GLY A 89 16.61 3.14 -0.32
N LYS A 90 15.38 3.65 -0.54
CA LYS A 90 14.68 4.52 0.42
C LYS A 90 14.35 3.78 1.71
N ASN A 91 13.96 2.51 1.65
CA ASN A 91 13.73 1.68 2.83
C ASN A 91 15.01 1.51 3.67
N ARG A 92 16.12 1.13 3.04
CA ARG A 92 17.41 1.00 3.73
C ARG A 92 17.86 2.28 4.42
N ARG A 93 17.60 3.44 3.79
CA ARG A 93 18.07 4.74 4.29
C ARG A 93 17.12 5.41 5.29
N PHE A 94 15.81 5.21 5.15
CA PHE A 94 14.79 5.97 5.90
C PHE A 94 13.76 5.09 6.62
N GLY A 95 13.92 3.77 6.57
CA GLY A 95 13.08 2.80 7.30
C GLY A 95 11.77 2.40 6.63
N ASP A 96 11.43 2.98 5.47
CA ASP A 96 10.26 2.56 4.67
C ASP A 96 10.37 2.88 3.18
N PHE A 97 9.47 2.33 2.37
CA PHE A 97 9.46 2.48 0.91
C PHE A 97 8.86 3.83 0.47
N TYR A 98 9.54 4.92 0.79
CA TYR A 98 9.17 6.26 0.31
C TYR A 98 9.42 6.42 -1.19
N CYS A 99 8.59 7.20 -1.91
CA CYS A 99 8.76 7.39 -3.35
C CYS A 99 10.18 7.85 -3.66
N PRO A 100 10.90 7.18 -4.59
CA PRO A 100 12.21 7.67 -5.05
C PRO A 100 12.13 9.08 -5.64
N CYS A 101 10.95 9.45 -6.15
CA CYS A 101 10.63 10.74 -6.78
C CYS A 101 10.34 11.92 -5.83
N ARG A 102 10.33 11.71 -4.51
CA ARG A 102 10.01 12.74 -3.52
C ARG A 102 11.23 13.05 -2.65
N MET A 103 11.37 14.32 -2.30
CA MET A 103 12.41 14.80 -1.39
C MET A 103 12.09 14.45 0.07
N GLU A 104 10.83 14.60 0.47
CA GLU A 104 10.36 14.31 1.83
C GLU A 104 10.04 12.81 2.03
N HIS A 105 10.26 12.33 3.25
CA HIS A 105 10.07 10.93 3.66
C HIS A 105 9.00 10.82 4.74
N VAL A 106 7.81 11.33 4.41
CA VAL A 106 6.62 11.29 5.27
C VAL A 106 5.66 10.18 4.85
N GLY A 107 4.75 9.78 5.74
CA GLY A 107 3.80 8.69 5.49
C GLY A 107 2.98 8.86 4.20
N GLU A 108 2.67 10.10 3.81
CA GLU A 108 1.95 10.39 2.57
C GLU A 108 2.74 9.99 1.30
N TYR A 109 4.06 9.88 1.39
CA TYR A 109 4.93 9.51 0.27
C TYR A 109 5.42 8.06 0.30
N GLN A 110 4.94 7.23 1.23
CA GLN A 110 5.15 5.77 1.15
C GLN A 110 4.41 5.19 -0.06
N CYS A 111 5.10 4.39 -0.89
CA CYS A 111 4.55 3.86 -2.13
C CYS A 111 3.49 2.77 -1.88
N PRO A 112 2.28 2.79 -2.49
CA PRO A 112 1.78 3.84 -3.37
C PRO A 112 1.45 5.11 -2.59
N CYS A 113 2.06 6.23 -2.99
CA CYS A 113 1.94 7.50 -2.30
C CYS A 113 0.52 8.05 -2.40
N LYS A 114 0.15 8.95 -1.48
CA LYS A 114 -1.17 9.59 -1.41
C LYS A 114 -1.58 10.22 -2.76
N PRO A 115 -0.72 10.92 -3.52
CA PRO A 115 -1.07 11.38 -4.87
C PRO A 115 -1.45 10.24 -5.85
N THR A 116 -0.69 9.15 -5.84
CA THR A 116 -0.97 7.96 -6.66
C THR A 116 -2.29 7.29 -6.25
N ARG A 117 -2.53 7.14 -4.95
CA ARG A 117 -3.80 6.63 -4.38
C ARG A 117 -4.98 7.56 -4.67
N GLY A 118 -4.71 8.86 -4.75
CA GLY A 118 -5.66 9.93 -5.06
C GLY A 118 -5.94 10.11 -6.56
N GLY A 119 -5.49 9.19 -7.42
CA GLY A 119 -5.90 9.13 -8.81
C GLY A 119 -4.97 9.80 -9.83
N ASP A 120 -3.69 10.06 -9.48
CA ASP A 120 -2.72 10.59 -10.46
C ASP A 120 -2.63 9.73 -11.73
N VAL A 121 -2.65 8.40 -11.58
CA VAL A 121 -2.58 7.47 -12.72
C VAL A 121 -3.78 7.65 -13.66
N GLU A 122 -4.97 7.81 -13.10
CA GLU A 122 -6.19 7.99 -13.90
C GLU A 122 -6.20 9.32 -14.65
N ARG A 123 -5.73 10.39 -13.99
CA ARG A 123 -5.68 11.74 -14.58
C ARG A 123 -4.58 11.89 -15.62
N ASN A 124 -3.42 11.30 -15.38
CA ASN A 124 -2.20 11.58 -16.14
C ASN A 124 -1.72 10.40 -16.99
N GLY A 125 -2.45 9.28 -17.00
CA GLY A 125 -2.04 8.02 -17.63
C GLY A 125 -0.97 7.25 -16.86
N LYS A 126 -0.28 7.87 -15.91
CA LYS A 126 0.72 7.27 -15.02
C LYS A 126 0.87 8.02 -13.71
N CYS A 127 1.44 7.39 -12.70
CA CYS A 127 1.88 8.11 -11.50
C CYS A 127 3.14 8.94 -11.81
N TYR A 128 3.44 9.92 -10.96
CA TYR A 128 4.55 10.86 -11.21
C TYR A 128 5.89 10.18 -11.48
N CYS A 129 6.24 9.12 -10.75
CA CYS A 129 7.49 8.38 -10.97
C CYS A 129 7.43 7.39 -12.14
N GLY A 130 6.25 7.15 -12.72
CA GLY A 130 6.07 6.19 -13.80
C GLY A 130 6.07 4.72 -13.36
N LEU A 131 5.90 4.40 -12.08
CA LEU A 131 5.78 3.00 -11.66
C LEU A 131 4.45 2.39 -12.13
N PHE A 132 3.34 3.08 -11.92
CA PHE A 132 2.00 2.61 -12.27
C PHE A 132 1.48 3.37 -13.48
N TRP A 133 0.98 2.63 -14.47
CA TRP A 133 0.39 3.15 -15.71
C TRP A 133 -1.04 2.68 -15.86
N LYS A 134 -1.89 3.54 -16.43
CA LYS A 134 -3.24 3.16 -16.83
C LYS A 134 -3.13 2.08 -17.91
N LYS A 135 -3.93 1.02 -17.80
CA LYS A 135 -4.05 0.04 -18.88
C LYS A 135 -4.66 0.74 -20.10
N ALA A 136 -3.98 0.66 -21.23
CA ALA A 136 -4.47 1.17 -22.51
C ALA A 136 -5.72 0.40 -22.98
#